data_AF-A0A402A018-F1
#
_entry.id   AF-A0A402A018-F1
#
_cell.length_a   1.000
_cell.length_b   1.000
_cell.length_c   1.000
_cell.angle_alpha   90.00
_cell.angle_beta   90.00
_cell.angle_gamma   90.00
#
_symmetry.space_group_name_H-M   'P 1'
#
loop_
_entity.id
_entity.type
_entity.pdbx_description
1 polymer ?
#
loop_
_entity_poly.entity_id
_entity_poly.type
_entity_poly.pdbx_seq_one_letter_code
_entity_poly.pdbx_strand_id
1 'polypeptide(L)'
;MGKATKTIKQALCYQPQHALWFKAHHALFNRVAAFYFDVINSHVKLLDLPTKEALTALEKCTHRTADNPDPIMPLSEIEPNIPAMFRRAAINTALGSARSFFSHLARWKAKKAKKAWRAGTPSP
;
A
#
# COMPACT_ATOMS: atom_id res chain seq x y z
N MET A 1 -36.69 -7.12 -1.92
CA MET A 1 -36.42 -6.45 -0.63
C MET A 1 -34.98 -6.75 -0.21
N GLY A 2 -34.14 -5.73 0.02
CA GLY A 2 -32.79 -5.94 0.56
C GLY A 2 -32.84 -6.20 2.07
N LYS A 3 -32.13 -7.22 2.57
CA LYS A 3 -32.04 -7.50 4.01
C LYS A 3 -31.34 -6.34 4.72
N ALA A 4 -31.90 -5.88 5.84
CA ALA A 4 -31.28 -4.83 6.66
C ALA A 4 -29.94 -5.32 7.23
N THR A 5 -28.86 -4.56 7.01
CA THR A 5 -27.55 -4.82 7.62
C THR A 5 -27.53 -4.27 9.04
N LYS A 6 -27.28 -5.13 10.04
CA LYS A 6 -27.12 -4.72 11.43
C LYS A 6 -25.65 -4.77 11.83
N THR A 7 -25.08 -3.63 12.17
CA THR A 7 -23.72 -3.54 12.73
C THR A 7 -23.75 -3.89 14.21
N ILE A 8 -22.92 -4.85 14.62
CA ILE A 8 -22.73 -5.21 16.03
C ILE A 8 -21.33 -4.74 16.44
N LYS A 9 -21.25 -3.96 17.52
CA LYS A 9 -19.98 -3.58 18.14
C LYS A 9 -19.69 -4.53 19.28
N GLN A 10 -18.63 -5.32 19.18
CA GLN A 10 -18.18 -6.23 20.23
C GLN A 10 -16.73 -5.91 20.57
N ALA A 11 -16.45 -5.72 21.86
CA ALA A 11 -15.08 -5.58 22.34
C ALA A 11 -14.39 -6.95 22.30
N LEU A 12 -13.17 -6.98 21.76
CA LEU A 12 -12.32 -8.16 21.81
C LEU A 12 -11.70 -8.28 23.20
N CYS A 13 -12.17 -9.25 23.98
CA CYS A 13 -11.57 -9.59 25.26
C CYS A 13 -10.42 -10.58 25.03
N TYR A 14 -9.19 -10.18 25.32
CA TYR A 14 -8.02 -11.05 25.23
C TYR A 14 -7.05 -10.80 26.39
N GLN A 15 -6.20 -11.79 26.67
CA GLN A 15 -5.17 -11.67 27.72
C GLN A 15 -4.19 -10.53 27.42
N PRO A 16 -3.65 -9.82 28.44
CA PRO A 16 -2.73 -8.70 28.23
C PRO A 16 -1.51 -9.03 27.34
N GLN A 17 -1.00 -10.27 27.43
CA GLN A 17 0.08 -10.76 26.56
C GLN A 17 -0.27 -10.72 25.06
N HIS A 18 -1.54 -10.92 24.70
CA HIS A 18 -2.01 -10.81 23.32
C HIS A 18 -2.08 -9.35 22.87
N ALA A 19 -2.30 -8.39 23.77
CA ALA A 19 -2.30 -6.97 23.46
C ALA A 19 -0.93 -6.51 22.93
N LEU A 20 0.14 -6.93 23.59
CA LEU A 20 1.52 -6.63 23.18
C LEU A 20 1.84 -7.28 21.84
N TRP A 21 1.43 -8.54 21.66
CA TRP A 21 1.59 -9.26 20.40
C TRP A 21 0.88 -8.57 19.23
N PHE A 22 -0.37 -8.13 19.42
CA PHE A 22 -1.13 -7.38 18.41
C PHE A 22 -0.46 -6.05 18.08
N LYS A 23 0.02 -5.32 19.08
CA LYS A 23 0.71 -4.05 18.88
C LYS A 23 2.00 -4.25 18.06
N ALA A 24 2.79 -5.28 18.39
CA ALA A 24 4.00 -5.63 17.66
C ALA A 24 3.69 -6.07 16.22
N HIS A 25 2.66 -6.90 16.02
CA HIS A 25 2.23 -7.33 14.68
C HIS A 25 1.74 -6.17 13.82
N HIS A 26 0.95 -5.26 14.41
CA HIS A 26 0.49 -4.06 13.72
C HIS A 26 1.66 -3.15 13.32
N ALA A 27 2.65 -2.98 14.22
CA ALA A 27 3.86 -2.22 13.91
C ALA A 27 4.68 -2.85 12.77
N LEU A 28 4.86 -4.18 12.78
CA LEU A 28 5.50 -4.90 11.68
C LEU A 28 4.71 -4.73 10.38
N PHE A 29 3.38 -4.86 10.43
CA PHE A 29 2.53 -4.72 9.25
C PHE A 29 2.68 -3.34 8.61
N ASN A 30 2.69 -2.28 9.42
CA ASN A 30 2.86 -0.92 8.94
C ASN A 30 4.24 -0.69 8.33
N ARG A 31 5.32 -1.24 8.92
CA ARG A 31 6.67 -1.18 8.33
C ARG A 31 6.72 -1.86 6.96
N VAL A 32 6.13 -3.04 6.84
CA VAL A 32 6.10 -3.79 5.57
C VAL A 32 5.23 -3.10 4.53
N ALA A 33 4.08 -2.54 4.92
CA ALA A 33 3.22 -1.77 4.01
C ALA A 33 3.90 -0.49 3.54
N ALA A 34 4.61 0.23 4.42
CA ALA A 34 5.39 1.41 4.07
C ALA A 34 6.50 1.06 3.07
N PHE A 35 7.22 -0.04 3.30
CA PHE A 35 8.22 -0.54 2.36
C PHE A 35 7.64 -0.82 0.97
N TYR A 36 6.50 -1.51 0.88
CA TYR A 36 5.85 -1.73 -0.42
C TYR A 36 5.40 -0.42 -1.07
N PHE A 37 5.02 0.59 -0.29
CA PHE A 37 4.75 1.92 -0.82
C PHE A 37 6.01 2.54 -1.44
N ASP A 38 7.17 2.40 -0.81
CA ASP A 38 8.44 2.90 -1.34
C ASP A 38 8.87 2.17 -2.61
N VAL A 39 8.64 0.85 -2.69
CA VAL A 39 8.83 0.05 -3.91
C VAL A 39 7.94 0.58 -5.03
N ILE A 40 6.66 0.84 -4.74
CA ILE A 40 5.72 1.43 -5.72
C ILE A 40 6.17 2.83 -6.14
N ASN A 41 6.63 3.65 -5.20
CA ASN A 41 7.11 5.01 -5.48
C ASN A 41 8.36 5.00 -6.38
N SER A 42 9.23 4.00 -6.23
CA SER A 42 10.39 3.77 -7.10
C SER A 42 10.00 3.24 -8.49
N HIS A 43 8.86 2.56 -8.58
CA HIS A 43 8.36 1.91 -9.79
C HIS A 43 6.88 2.24 -10.08
N VAL A 44 6.56 3.53 -10.22
CA VAL A 44 5.16 4.02 -10.29
C VAL A 44 4.32 3.36 -11.39
N LYS A 45 4.96 2.91 -12.49
CA LYS A 45 4.30 2.17 -13.59
C LYS A 45 3.60 0.88 -13.14
N LEU A 46 3.97 0.31 -11.98
CA LEU A 46 3.26 -0.83 -11.39
C LEU A 46 1.79 -0.53 -11.08
N LEU A 47 1.43 0.76 -10.93
CA LEU A 47 0.05 1.16 -10.67
C LEU A 47 -0.87 1.04 -11.89
N ASP A 48 -0.29 1.03 -13.09
CA ASP A 48 -1.02 0.87 -14.36
C ASP A 48 -1.48 -0.58 -14.59
N LEU A 49 -0.86 -1.53 -13.87
CA LEU A 49 -1.21 -2.94 -13.94
C LEU A 49 -2.53 -3.24 -13.20
N PRO A 50 -3.29 -4.26 -13.67
CA PRO A 50 -4.38 -4.85 -12.89
C PRO A 50 -3.88 -5.30 -11.51
N THR A 51 -4.72 -5.20 -10.48
CA THR A 51 -4.31 -5.48 -9.07
C THR A 51 -3.61 -6.83 -8.90
N LYS A 52 -4.08 -7.88 -9.59
CA LYS A 52 -3.48 -9.22 -9.52
C LYS A 52 -2.05 -9.24 -10.08
N GLU A 53 -1.84 -8.57 -11.20
CA GLU A 53 -0.52 -8.48 -11.86
C GLU A 53 0.43 -7.58 -11.08
N ALA A 54 -0.06 -6.42 -10.60
CA ALA A 54 0.70 -5.53 -9.73
C ALA A 54 1.18 -6.25 -8.46
N LEU A 55 0.32 -7.08 -7.86
CA LEU A 55 0.69 -7.89 -6.70
C LEU A 55 1.82 -8.87 -7.05
N THR A 56 1.68 -9.65 -8.12
CA THR A 56 2.70 -10.61 -8.54
C THR A 56 4.02 -9.91 -8.89
N ALA A 57 3.97 -8.77 -9.56
CA ALA A 57 5.14 -7.98 -9.89
C ALA A 57 5.85 -7.46 -8.63
N LEU A 58 5.10 -6.91 -7.67
CA LEU A 58 5.65 -6.44 -6.39
C LEU A 58 6.25 -7.59 -5.59
N GLU A 59 5.60 -8.76 -5.54
CA GLU A 59 6.15 -9.92 -4.83
C GLU A 59 7.45 -10.42 -5.49
N LYS A 60 7.55 -10.38 -6.82
CA LYS A 60 8.79 -10.69 -7.56
C LYS A 60 9.89 -9.64 -7.34
N CYS A 61 9.54 -8.36 -7.21
CA CYS A 61 10.52 -7.31 -6.92
C CYS A 61 11.15 -7.45 -5.54
N THR A 62 10.49 -8.13 -4.60
CA THR A 62 10.87 -8.05 -3.18
C THR A 62 11.14 -9.36 -2.47
N HIS A 63 10.56 -10.47 -2.92
CA HIS A 63 10.70 -11.75 -2.22
C HIS A 63 11.68 -12.67 -2.94
N ARG A 64 12.71 -13.08 -2.19
CA ARG A 64 13.67 -14.09 -2.65
C ARG A 64 13.01 -15.46 -2.70
N THR A 65 13.11 -16.14 -3.84
CA THR A 65 12.73 -17.54 -4.03
C THR A 65 13.82 -18.26 -4.81
N ALA A 66 13.71 -19.58 -5.00
CA ALA A 66 14.64 -20.33 -5.85
C ALA A 66 14.68 -19.76 -7.29
N ASP A 67 13.52 -19.39 -7.84
CA ASP A 67 13.38 -18.81 -9.19
C ASP A 67 13.61 -17.29 -9.23
N ASN A 68 13.85 -16.66 -8.08
CA ASN A 68 14.10 -15.23 -7.93
C ASN A 68 15.16 -14.99 -6.84
N PRO A 69 16.44 -15.34 -7.10
CA PRO A 69 17.48 -15.33 -6.08
C PRO A 69 17.88 -13.92 -5.65
N ASP A 70 17.74 -12.92 -6.53
CA ASP A 70 18.19 -11.56 -6.28
C ASP A 70 17.09 -10.52 -6.57
N PRO A 71 16.12 -10.35 -5.64
CA PRO A 71 15.07 -9.35 -5.79
C PRO A 71 15.66 -7.93 -5.73
N ILE A 72 15.13 -7.02 -6.55
CA ILE A 72 15.61 -5.64 -6.73
C ILE A 72 15.55 -4.83 -5.41
N MET A 73 14.48 -5.05 -4.64
CA MET A 73 14.29 -4.41 -3.34
C MET A 73 13.96 -5.50 -2.32
N PRO A 74 14.94 -6.18 -1.73
CA PRO A 74 14.71 -7.35 -0.90
C PRO A 74 13.96 -7.01 0.40
N LEU A 75 12.77 -7.59 0.58
CA LEU A 75 11.99 -7.43 1.82
C LEU A 75 12.73 -8.00 3.06
N SER A 76 13.66 -8.93 2.84
CA SER A 76 14.48 -9.53 3.90
C SER A 76 15.34 -8.52 4.66
N GLU A 77 15.58 -7.33 4.11
CA GLU A 77 16.25 -6.23 4.81
C GLU A 77 15.41 -5.66 5.96
N ILE A 78 14.07 -5.81 5.90
CA ILE A 78 13.17 -5.39 6.98
C ILE A 78 12.92 -6.51 7.97
N GLU A 79 12.61 -7.70 7.45
CA GLU A 79 12.31 -8.88 8.24
C GLU A 79 12.51 -10.13 7.37
N PRO A 80 13.41 -11.06 7.74
CA PRO A 80 13.80 -12.19 6.88
C PRO A 80 12.65 -13.16 6.57
N ASN A 81 11.71 -13.36 7.49
CA ASN A 81 10.71 -14.42 7.39
C ASN A 81 9.27 -13.91 7.54
N ILE A 82 8.81 -13.13 6.55
CA ILE A 82 7.41 -12.68 6.52
C ILE A 82 6.54 -13.71 5.79
N PRO A 83 5.45 -14.22 6.40
CA PRO A 83 4.52 -15.15 5.76
C PRO A 83 3.89 -14.60 4.46
N ALA A 84 3.63 -15.48 3.50
CA ALA A 84 3.09 -15.08 2.18
C ALA A 84 1.81 -14.24 2.28
N MET A 85 0.83 -14.67 3.08
CA MET A 85 -0.42 -13.92 3.25
C MET A 85 -0.22 -12.56 3.90
N PHE A 86 0.75 -12.44 4.80
CA PHE A 86 1.11 -11.15 5.41
C PHE A 86 1.67 -10.19 4.37
N ARG A 87 2.60 -10.67 3.52
CA ARG A 87 3.15 -9.88 2.41
C ARG A 87 2.05 -9.42 1.47
N ARG A 88 1.17 -10.33 1.04
CA ARG A 88 0.05 -10.02 0.12
C ARG A 88 -0.92 -9.00 0.71
N ALA A 89 -1.23 -9.10 2.00
CA ALA A 89 -2.05 -8.11 2.69
C ALA A 89 -1.37 -6.74 2.70
N ALA A 90 -0.08 -6.68 3.03
CA ALA A 90 0.70 -5.44 3.02
C ALA A 90 0.82 -4.82 1.61
N ILE A 91 1.04 -5.64 0.58
CA ILE A 91 1.04 -5.21 -0.84
C ILE A 91 -0.28 -4.55 -1.20
N ASN A 92 -1.41 -5.19 -0.88
CA ASN A 92 -2.73 -4.64 -1.20
C ASN A 92 -2.99 -3.31 -0.47
N THR A 93 -2.60 -3.21 0.82
CA THR A 93 -2.67 -1.96 1.58
C THR A 93 -1.82 -0.86 0.95
N ALA A 94 -0.59 -1.18 0.53
CA ALA A 94 0.30 -0.25 -0.14
C ALA A 94 -0.24 0.20 -1.50
N LEU A 95 -0.75 -0.72 -2.33
CA LEU A 95 -1.37 -0.41 -3.62
C LEU A 95 -2.59 0.50 -3.47
N GLY A 96 -3.47 0.22 -2.50
CA GLY A 96 -4.62 1.06 -2.21
C GLY A 96 -4.21 2.48 -1.80
N SER A 97 -3.26 2.57 -0.88
CA SER A 97 -2.69 3.84 -0.40
C SER A 97 -2.03 4.63 -1.53
N ALA A 98 -1.21 3.96 -2.35
CA ALA A 98 -0.51 4.58 -3.47
C ALA A 98 -1.48 5.09 -4.54
N ARG A 99 -2.43 4.26 -5.00
CA ARG A 99 -3.44 4.70 -5.98
C ARG A 99 -4.23 5.92 -5.48
N SER A 100 -4.62 5.90 -4.21
CA SER A 100 -5.26 7.05 -3.57
C SER A 100 -4.35 8.28 -3.60
N PHE A 101 -3.11 8.14 -3.13
CA PHE A 101 -2.13 9.23 -3.08
C PHE A 101 -1.90 9.85 -4.47
N PHE A 102 -1.56 9.05 -5.47
CA PHE A 102 -1.27 9.54 -6.82
C PHE A 102 -2.49 10.17 -7.50
N SER A 103 -3.70 9.64 -7.26
CA SER A 103 -4.94 10.25 -7.73
C SER A 103 -5.21 11.62 -7.07
N HIS A 104 -5.00 11.74 -5.76
CA HIS A 104 -5.12 13.01 -5.05
C HIS A 104 -4.07 14.02 -5.54
N LEU A 105 -2.83 13.58 -5.72
CA LEU A 105 -1.73 14.39 -6.23
C LEU A 105 -2.03 14.93 -7.63
N ALA A 106 -2.50 14.08 -8.54
CA ALA A 106 -2.88 14.48 -9.90
C ALA A 106 -4.00 15.52 -9.90
N ARG A 107 -5.07 15.30 -9.11
CA ARG A 107 -6.17 16.26 -8.96
C ARG A 107 -5.70 17.59 -8.38
N TRP A 108 -4.82 17.57 -7.38
CA TRP A 108 -4.26 18.77 -6.79
C TRP A 108 -3.41 19.56 -7.80
N LYS A 109 -2.53 18.88 -8.56
CA LYS A 109 -1.73 19.51 -9.62
C LYS A 109 -2.61 20.16 -10.69
N ALA A 110 -3.66 19.47 -11.14
CA ALA A 110 -4.60 20.00 -12.13
C ALA A 110 -5.35 21.25 -11.63
N LYS A 111 -5.80 21.24 -10.36
CA LYS A 111 -6.42 22.43 -9.73
C LYS A 111 -5.46 23.61 -9.67
N LYS A 112 -4.20 23.36 -9.29
CA LYS A 112 -3.16 24.41 -9.22
C LYS A 112 -2.88 25.01 -10.61
N ALA A 113 -2.73 24.16 -11.64
CA ALA A 113 -2.55 24.59 -13.02
C ALA A 113 -3.74 25.42 -13.53
N LYS A 114 -4.98 24.99 -13.26
CA LYS A 114 -6.19 25.74 -13.61
C LYS A 114 -6.28 27.10 -12.91
N LYS A 115 -5.85 27.19 -11.65
CA LYS A 115 -5.78 28.45 -10.91
C LYS A 115 -4.71 29.38 -11.51
N ALA A 116 -3.54 28.85 -11.86
CA ALA A 116 -2.48 29.62 -12.51
C ALA A 116 -2.94 30.16 -13.88
N TRP A 117 -3.60 29.33 -14.71
CA TRP A 117 -4.21 29.75 -15.96
C TRP A 117 -5.25 30.88 -15.77
N ARG A 118 -6.14 30.74 -14.77
CA ARG A 118 -7.16 31.76 -14.46
C ARG A 118 -6.57 33.06 -13.90
N ALA A 119 -5.39 33.00 -13.27
CA ALA A 119 -4.70 34.16 -12.73
C ALA A 119 -3.79 34.86 -13.75
N GLY A 120 -3.58 34.25 -14.92
CA GLY A 120 -2.81 34.79 -16.03
C GLY A 120 -3.64 34.86 -17.31
N THR A 121 -4.56 35.83 -17.36
CA THR A 121 -4.92 36.48 -18.64
C THR A 121 -3.65 37.10 -19.24
N PRO A 122 -3.38 36.93 -20.55
CA PRO A 122 -2.54 37.90 -21.25
C PRO A 122 -3.29 39.23 -21.25
N SER A 123 -2.68 40.31 -20.75
CA SER A 123 -3.08 41.66 -21.18
C SER A 123 -2.81 41.78 -22.69
N PRO A 124 -3.70 42.42 -23.48
CA PRO A 124 -3.42 42.77 -24.86
C PRO A 124 -2.22 43.72 -24.98
#